data_AF-A0A8S3XVE5-F1
#
_entry.id   AF-A0A8S3XVE5-F1
#
_cell.length_a   1.000
_cell.length_b   1.000
_cell.length_c   1.000
_cell.angle_alpha   90.00
_cell.angle_beta   90.00
_cell.angle_gamma   90.00
#
_symmetry.space_group_name_H-M   'P 1'
#
loop_
_entity.id
_entity.type
_entity.pdbx_description
1 polymer ?
#
loop_
_entity_poly.entity_id
_entity_poly.type
_entity_poly.pdbx_seq_one_letter_code
_entity_poly.pdbx_strand_id
1 'polypeptide(L)' 'MACNSTDLTSLRIGDDTVERTDNFRYLGSVLDASGDNDRDIEARISAAWAKWREVTGIICDPKMPVKLKGQLTSNIVSI' A
#
# COMPACT_ATOMS: atom_id res chain seq x y z
N MET A 1 23.98 7.40 5.32
CA MET A 1 24.12 7.83 6.73
C MET A 1 23.12 6.99 7.51
N ALA A 2 23.54 5.81 7.99
CA ALA A 2 22.63 4.86 8.65
C ALA A 2 22.45 5.31 10.11
N CYS A 3 21.22 5.68 10.48
CA CYS A 3 20.89 5.92 11.88
C CYS A 3 20.82 4.55 12.58
N ASN A 4 21.91 4.15 13.22
CA ASN A 4 22.03 2.96 14.05
C ASN A 4 21.59 3.27 15.49
N SER A 5 20.38 3.76 15.69
CA SER A 5 19.82 3.92 17.03
C SER A 5 19.01 2.68 17.40
N THR A 6 19.70 1.60 17.74
CA THR A 6 19.10 0.43 18.41
C THR A 6 18.84 0.78 19.88
N ASP A 7 17.98 1.77 20.13
CA ASP A 7 17.42 1.94 21.46
C ASP A 7 16.17 1.06 21.56
N LEU A 8 16.36 -0.13 22.12
CA LEU A 8 15.33 -1.16 22.36
C LEU A 8 14.47 -0.79 23.58
N THR A 9 14.08 0.48 23.69
CA THR A 9 13.21 0.92 24.79
C THR A 9 11.78 0.49 24.48
N SER A 10 11.20 -0.32 25.37
CA SER A 10 9.82 -0.77 25.29
C SER A 10 8.87 0.43 25.25
N LEU A 11 8.08 0.58 24.18
CA LEU A 11 7.06 1.62 24.08
C LEU A 11 5.89 1.27 25.01
N ARG A 12 5.57 2.14 25.97
CA ARG A 12 4.42 1.99 26.87
C ARG A 12 3.38 3.06 26.59
N ILE A 13 2.12 2.67 26.50
CA ILE A 13 0.98 3.57 26.39
C ILE A 13 0.13 3.34 27.64
N GLY A 14 0.20 4.25 28.61
CA GLY A 14 -0.36 4.01 29.94
C GLY A 14 0.34 2.84 30.62
N ASP A 15 -0.45 1.87 31.10
CA ASP A 15 0.07 0.65 31.74
C ASP A 15 0.45 -0.44 30.73
N ASP A 16 -0.04 -0.34 29.49
CA ASP A 16 0.14 -1.33 28.44
C ASP A 16 1.49 -1.19 27.73
N THR A 17 2.12 -2.32 27.43
CA THR A 17 3.33 -2.39 26.60
C THR A 17 2.93 -2.68 25.17
N VAL A 18 3.33 -1.82 24.24
CA VAL A 18 3.04 -1.98 22.81
C VAL A 18 4.07 -2.88 22.19
N GLU A 19 3.62 -3.95 21.54
CA GLU A 19 4.51 -4.81 20.76
C GLU A 19 5.07 -4.05 19.56
N ARG A 20 6.39 -4.13 19.38
CA ARG A 20 7.06 -3.55 18.23
C ARG A 20 6.83 -4.44 17.02
N THR A 21 6.52 -3.82 15.88
CA THR A 21 6.42 -4.49 14.59
C THR A 21 7.34 -3.83 13.59
N ASP A 22 7.84 -4.61 12.65
CA ASP A 22 8.67 -4.11 11.55
C ASP A 22 7.83 -3.38 10.49
N ASN A 23 6.52 -3.64 10.45
CA ASN A 23 5.62 -3.11 9.43
C ASN A 23 4.34 -2.57 10.07
N PHE A 24 4.08 -1.28 9.90
CA PHE A 24 2.90 -0.63 10.46
C PHE A 24 2.11 0.13 9.39
N ARG A 25 0.80 -0.09 9.31
CA ARG A 25 -0.05 0.66 8.38
C ARG A 25 -0.57 1.92 9.02
N TYR A 26 -0.23 3.07 8.46
CA TYR A 26 -0.66 4.40 8.89
C TYR A 26 -1.28 5.17 7.72
N LEU A 27 -2.53 5.62 7.90
CA LEU A 27 -3.29 6.41 6.90
C LEU A 27 -3.33 5.80 5.48
N GLY A 28 -3.22 4.48 5.37
CA GLY A 28 -3.22 3.77 4.09
C GLY A 28 -1.84 3.43 3.54
N SER A 29 -0.77 4.01 4.09
CA SER A 29 0.61 3.65 3.75
C SER A 29 1.21 2.65 4.73
N VAL A 30 2.11 1.79 4.26
CA VAL A 30 2.87 0.86 5.09
C VAL A 30 4.23 1.46 5.40
N LEU A 31 4.54 1.59 6.69
CA LEU A 31 5.80 2.08 7.20
C LEU A 31 6.67 0.88 7.60
N ASP A 32 7.87 0.79 7.03
CA ASP A 32 8.88 -0.19 7.43
C ASP A 32 9.79 0.38 8.51
N ALA A 33 10.19 -0.44 9.49
CA ALA A 33 11.07 -0.04 10.59
C ALA A 33 12.46 0.40 10.12
N SER A 34 12.91 -0.07 8.94
CA SER A 34 14.16 0.34 8.30
C SER A 34 14.05 1.70 7.59
N GLY A 35 12.83 2.24 7.48
CA GLY A 35 12.53 3.44 6.71
C GLY A 35 12.43 3.19 5.20
N ASP A 36 12.37 1.93 4.79
CA ASP A 36 12.24 1.55 3.39
C ASP A 36 10.78 1.59 2.91
N ASN A 37 10.59 1.78 1.61
CA ASN A 37 9.27 1.92 0.99
C ASN A 37 8.83 0.66 0.24
N ASP A 38 9.68 -0.36 0.12
CA ASP A 38 9.37 -1.57 -0.66
C ASP A 38 8.02 -2.19 -0.25
N ARG A 39 7.73 -2.21 1.05
CA ARG A 39 6.48 -2.76 1.60
C ARG A 39 5.25 -1.97 1.22
N ASP A 40 5.35 -0.64 1.18
CA ASP A 40 4.26 0.23 0.70
C ASP A 40 4.04 0.03 -0.80
N ILE A 41 5.13 -0.02 -1.57
CA ILE A 41 5.10 -0.22 -3.02
C ILE A 41 4.46 -1.58 -3.36
N GLU A 42 4.89 -2.66 -2.70
CA GLU A 42 4.32 -4.00 -2.83
C GLU A 42 2.83 -4.02 -2.54
N ALA A 43 2.40 -3.37 -1.45
CA ALA A 43 0.99 -3.29 -1.06
C ALA A 43 0.15 -2.55 -2.11
N ARG A 44 0.64 -1.42 -2.63
CA ARG A 44 -0.06 -0.62 -3.64
C ARG A 44 -0.14 -1.33 -4.99
N ILE A 45 0.95 -1.94 -5.45
CA ILE A 45 0.95 -2.77 -6.67
C ILE A 45 -0.04 -3.92 -6.54
N SER A 46 -0.05 -4.59 -5.38
CA SER A 46 -0.99 -5.69 -5.13
C SER A 46 -2.44 -5.23 -5.15
N ALA A 47 -2.74 -4.06 -4.56
CA ALA A 47 -4.07 -3.46 -4.57
C ALA A 47 -4.50 -3.04 -5.99
N ALA A 48 -3.63 -2.37 -6.73
CA ALA A 48 -3.88 -2.00 -8.13
C ALA A 48 -4.10 -3.24 -9.01
N TRP A 49 -3.30 -4.30 -8.81
CA TRP A 49 -3.45 -5.55 -9.55
C TRP A 49 -4.73 -6.31 -9.21
N ALA A 50 -5.13 -6.32 -7.94
CA ALA A 50 -6.43 -6.86 -7.53
C ALA A 50 -7.56 -6.10 -8.22
N LYS A 51 -7.50 -4.76 -8.21
CA LYS A 51 -8.52 -3.93 -8.84
C LYS A 51 -8.58 -4.12 -10.35
N TRP A 52 -7.43 -4.22 -11.00
CA TRP A 52 -7.33 -4.52 -12.44
C TRP A 52 -8.04 -5.83 -12.79
N ARG A 53 -7.82 -6.89 -12.01
CA ARG A 53 -8.45 -8.20 -12.24
C ARG A 53 -9.97 -8.17 -12.09
N GLU A 54 -10.52 -7.32 -11.21
CA GLU A 54 -11.98 -7.17 -11.07
C GLU A 54 -12.63 -6.58 -12.33
N VAL A 55 -11.97 -5.61 -12.97
CA VAL A 55 -12.59 -4.83 -14.05
C VAL A 55 -12.09 -5.21 -15.44
N THR A 56 -11.09 -6.09 -15.56
CA THR A 56 -10.48 -6.47 -16.85
C THR A 56 -11.53 -6.98 -17.85
N GLY A 57 -12.52 -7.76 -17.41
CA GLY A 57 -13.59 -8.25 -18.28
C GLY A 57 -14.46 -7.13 -18.87
N ILE A 58 -14.70 -6.06 -18.11
CA ILE A 58 -15.44 -4.88 -18.55
C ILE A 58 -14.58 -4.07 -19.53
N ILE A 59 -13.30 -3.88 -19.20
CA ILE A 59 -12.32 -3.12 -20.00
C ILE A 59 -12.05 -3.77 -21.36
N CYS A 60 -12.12 -5.10 -21.42
CA CYS A 60 -11.91 -5.88 -22.64
C CYS A 60 -13.15 -6.00 -23.52
N ASP A 61 -14.33 -5.53 -23.07
CA ASP A 61 -15.55 -5.54 -23.90
C ASP A 61 -15.39 -4.58 -25.10
N PRO A 62 -15.52 -5.07 -26.35
CA PRO A 62 -15.48 -4.22 -27.54
C PRO A 62 -16.55 -3.12 -27.57
N LYS A 63 -17.65 -3.29 -26.84
CA LYS A 63 -18.75 -2.31 -26.75
C LYS A 63 -18.48 -1.21 -25.74
N MET A 64 -17.41 -1.31 -24.95
CA MET A 64 -17.08 -0.33 -23.93
C MET A 64 -16.64 0.99 -24.57
N PRO A 65 -17.23 2.14 -24.18
CA PRO A 65 -16.79 3.45 -24.67
C PRO A 65 -15.34 3.74 -24.28
N VAL A 66 -14.53 4.22 -25.24
CA VAL A 66 -13.10 4.53 -25.05
C VAL A 66 -12.86 5.51 -23.90
N LYS A 67 -13.72 6.52 -23.74
CA LYS A 67 -13.63 7.48 -22.64
C LYS A 67 -13.76 6.82 -21.26
N LEU A 68 -14.71 5.91 -21.11
CA LEU A 68 -14.95 5.19 -19.87
C LEU A 68 -13.78 4.22 -19.59
N LYS A 69 -13.29 3.55 -20.63
CA LYS A 69 -12.11 2.69 -20.55
C LYS A 69 -10.89 3.45 -20.00
N GLY A 70 -10.60 4.63 -20.57
CA GLY A 70 -9.51 5.50 -20.10
C GLY A 70 -9.67 5.95 -18.65
N GLN A 71 -10.88 6.29 -18.22
CA GLN A 71 -11.17 6.67 -16.82
C GLN A 71 -10.90 5.52 -15.85
N LEU A 72 -11.38 4.31 -16.15
CA LEU A 72 -11.15 3.12 -15.32
C LEU A 72 -9.68 2.77 -15.23
N THR A 73 -8.93 2.79 -16.35
CA THR A 73 -7.50 2.52 -16.33
C THR A 73 -6.73 3.58 -15.54
N SER A 74 -7.09 4.85 -15.66
CA SER A 74 -6.45 5.95 -14.92
C SER A 74 -6.69 5.82 -13.41
N ASN A 75 -7.89 5.42 -13.00
CA ASN A 75 -8.22 5.25 -11.59
C ASN A 75 -7.41 4.11 -10.95
N ILE A 76 -7.14 3.02 -11.70
CA ILE A 76 -6.40 1.87 -11.19
C ILE A 76 -4.91 2.18 -11.02
N VAL A 77 -4.30 2.90 -11.96
CA VAL A 77 -2.90 3.31 -11.86
C VAL A 77 -2.65 4.39 -10.80
N SER A 78 -3.73 5.06 -10.36
CA SER A 78 -3.65 6.09 -9.30
C SER A 78 -3.84 5.52 -7.88
N ILE A 79 -4.04 4.20 -7.74
CA ILE A 79 -4.01 3.46 -6.46
C ILE A 79 -2.55 3.24 -6.08
#